data_AF-A0A6H1JZA9-F1
#
_entry.id   AF-A0A6H1JZA9-F1
#
_cell.length_a   1.000
_cell.length_b   1.000
_cell.length_c   1.000
_cell.angle_alpha   90.00
_cell.angle_beta   90.00
_cell.angle_gamma   90.00
#
_symmetry.space_group_name_H-M   'P 1'
#
loop_
_entity.id
_entity.type
_entity.pdbx_description
1 polymer ?
#
loop_
_entity_poly.entity_id
_entity_poly.type
_entity_poly.pdbx_seq_one_letter_code
_entity_poly.pdbx_strand_id
1 'polypeptide(L)'
;MGIRHRIAPLAAVLALAGGLAATAAAPALAAQPASGKTTGTAAADGTYLYFNKNQSNPGNSRLYLMKSVPNAKDTVLAKYRAGSGDGGPNGKDECASSQGWLPNGTYQVLAHDAHYNGGDLGVNGKVIHVEDKVCENGRTTRAELFVHSEMWPEGSQASPRPGQDNPYRWEGSDDYRSLGCIKLKPADIDNLFTKAGRYGWPDELKVVS
;
A
#
# COMPACT_ATOMS: atom_id res chain seq x y z
N MET A 1 -50.43 48.99 39.35
CA MET A 1 -49.25 49.81 39.67
C MET A 1 -48.05 49.06 39.11
N GLY A 2 -47.47 49.38 37.96
CA GLY A 2 -46.78 50.64 37.61
C GLY A 2 -45.44 50.64 38.35
N ILE A 3 -44.30 50.35 37.72
CA ILE A 3 -43.47 51.35 37.05
C ILE A 3 -42.68 50.72 35.88
N ARG A 4 -42.68 51.45 34.77
CA ARG A 4 -41.88 51.26 33.55
C ARG A 4 -40.51 51.89 33.76
N HIS A 5 -39.42 51.26 33.35
CA HIS A 5 -38.23 51.98 32.89
C HIS A 5 -37.76 51.44 31.54
N ARG A 6 -37.72 52.37 30.57
CA ARG A 6 -37.11 52.24 29.25
C ARG A 6 -35.70 52.80 29.36
N ILE A 7 -34.67 52.10 28.88
CA ILE A 7 -33.44 52.72 28.37
C ILE A 7 -33.02 51.98 27.09
N ALA A 8 -32.68 52.78 26.08
CA ALA A 8 -32.40 52.46 24.70
C ALA A 8 -30.93 51.97 24.50
N PRO A 9 -30.52 51.59 23.27
CA PRO A 9 -29.46 50.63 23.01
C PRO A 9 -28.06 51.25 22.95
N LEU A 10 -27.05 50.46 23.32
CA LEU A 10 -25.64 50.71 22.99
C LEU A 10 -25.25 49.79 21.84
N ALA A 11 -25.05 50.38 20.67
CA ALA A 11 -24.36 49.75 19.56
C ALA A 11 -22.91 49.49 19.96
N ALA A 12 -22.47 48.24 19.86
CA ALA A 12 -21.07 47.88 19.87
C ALA A 12 -20.75 47.18 18.54
N VAL A 13 -20.06 47.91 17.69
CA VAL A 13 -19.41 47.39 16.48
C VAL A 13 -18.26 46.50 16.96
N LEU A 14 -18.34 45.19 16.70
CA LEU A 14 -17.21 44.27 16.85
C LEU A 14 -16.79 43.80 15.46
N ALA A 15 -15.54 44.14 15.15
CA ALA A 15 -14.87 43.95 13.90
C ALA A 15 -14.80 42.48 13.47
N LEU A 16 -14.79 42.27 12.16
CA LEU A 16 -14.41 41.00 11.53
C LEU A 16 -12.99 40.62 11.96
N ALA A 17 -12.85 39.47 12.60
CA ALA A 17 -11.62 38.70 12.57
C ALA A 17 -11.93 37.37 11.87
N GLY A 18 -11.57 37.30 10.58
CA GLY A 18 -11.59 36.06 9.81
C GLY A 18 -10.63 35.06 10.44
N GLY A 19 -11.17 34.06 11.11
CA GLY A 19 -10.41 32.87 11.51
C GLY A 19 -10.18 32.01 10.28
N LEU A 20 -9.05 32.20 9.60
CA LEU A 20 -8.49 31.13 8.76
C LEU A 20 -8.11 29.98 9.71
N ALA A 21 -8.94 28.94 9.72
CA ALA A 21 -8.55 27.65 10.24
C ALA A 21 -7.40 27.15 9.34
N ALA A 22 -6.16 27.34 9.79
CA ALA A 22 -5.03 26.63 9.25
C ALA A 22 -5.23 25.15 9.58
N THR A 23 -5.76 24.38 8.63
CA THR A 23 -5.62 22.94 8.63
C THR A 23 -4.13 22.64 8.63
N ALA A 24 -3.60 22.23 9.78
CA ALA A 24 -2.25 21.71 9.89
C ALA A 24 -2.18 20.49 8.96
N ALA A 25 -1.52 20.66 7.80
CA ALA A 25 -1.14 19.54 6.96
C ALA A 25 -0.27 18.61 7.81
N ALA A 26 -0.69 17.35 7.91
CA ALA A 26 0.13 16.32 8.54
C ALA A 26 1.51 16.32 7.86
N PRO A 27 2.60 16.17 8.62
CA PRO A 27 3.93 16.09 8.01
C PRO A 27 3.95 14.88 7.09
N ALA A 28 4.20 15.12 5.80
CA ALA A 28 4.58 14.06 4.88
C ALA A 28 5.86 13.42 5.44
N LEU A 29 5.81 12.13 5.77
CA LEU A 29 7.03 11.39 6.06
C LEU A 29 7.94 11.53 4.84
N ALA A 30 9.16 12.01 5.06
CA ALA A 30 10.13 12.17 4.01
C ALA A 30 10.45 10.78 3.44
N ALA A 31 10.02 10.53 2.20
CA ALA A 31 10.40 9.35 1.44
C ALA A 31 11.93 9.26 1.38
N GLN A 32 12.47 8.17 1.91
CA GLN A 32 13.89 7.87 1.75
C GLN A 32 14.15 7.46 0.29
N PRO A 33 15.28 7.89 -0.31
CA PRO A 33 15.62 7.50 -1.67
C PRO A 33 15.82 5.98 -1.73
N ALA A 34 15.04 5.32 -2.58
CA ALA A 34 15.22 3.91 -2.91
C ALA A 34 16.66 3.70 -3.41
N SER A 35 17.48 3.06 -2.58
CA SER A 35 18.84 2.68 -2.95
C SER A 35 18.78 1.39 -3.76
N GLY A 36 19.17 1.48 -5.04
CA GLY A 36 19.32 0.31 -5.91
C GLY A 36 18.42 0.32 -7.15
N LYS A 37 18.65 1.27 -8.05
CA LYS A 37 18.01 1.27 -9.38
C LYS A 37 18.84 0.42 -10.34
N THR A 38 18.44 -0.83 -10.57
CA THR A 38 18.86 -1.59 -11.75
C THR A 38 17.76 -1.48 -12.81
N THR A 39 17.85 -0.47 -13.68
CA THR A 39 17.03 -0.41 -14.90
C THR A 39 17.57 -1.42 -15.91
N GLY A 40 17.00 -2.63 -15.89
CA GLY A 40 17.14 -3.59 -16.99
C GLY A 40 16.10 -3.28 -18.06
N THR A 41 16.53 -3.14 -19.31
CA THR A 41 15.67 -3.13 -20.48
C THR A 41 14.84 -4.41 -20.53
N ALA A 42 13.52 -4.30 -20.67
CA ALA A 42 12.59 -5.43 -20.76
C ALA A 42 13.06 -6.46 -21.79
N ALA A 43 13.45 -7.64 -21.32
CA ALA A 43 13.68 -8.78 -22.18
C ALA A 43 12.33 -9.46 -22.46
N ALA A 44 12.11 -9.89 -23.70
CA ALA A 44 10.97 -10.73 -24.09
C ALA A 44 10.89 -12.07 -23.32
N ASP A 45 11.92 -12.38 -22.52
CA ASP A 45 12.10 -13.58 -21.69
C ASP A 45 12.10 -13.29 -20.16
N GLY A 46 11.50 -12.17 -19.74
CA GLY A 46 11.48 -11.73 -18.35
C GLY A 46 10.46 -12.43 -17.43
N THR A 47 10.65 -12.28 -16.13
CA THR A 47 9.63 -12.60 -15.12
C THR A 47 8.79 -11.38 -14.81
N TYR A 48 7.54 -11.54 -14.38
CA TYR A 48 6.70 -10.44 -13.89
C TYR A 48 5.82 -10.91 -12.73
N LEU A 49 5.31 -9.96 -11.95
CA LEU A 49 4.29 -10.24 -10.94
C LEU A 49 2.89 -10.08 -11.53
N TYR A 50 1.99 -10.98 -11.18
CA TYR A 50 0.58 -10.89 -11.55
C TYR A 50 -0.27 -10.94 -10.29
N PHE A 51 -1.06 -9.91 -10.01
CA PHE A 51 -1.94 -9.82 -8.86
C PHE A 51 -3.39 -9.83 -9.32
N ASN A 52 -4.10 -10.90 -8.96
CA ASN A 52 -5.52 -11.06 -9.23
C ASN A 52 -6.32 -10.75 -7.97
N LYS A 53 -7.03 -9.63 -7.98
CA LYS A 53 -7.85 -9.15 -6.88
C LYS A 53 -9.10 -10.02 -6.73
N ASN A 54 -9.37 -10.46 -5.50
CA ASN A 54 -10.59 -11.17 -5.20
C ASN A 54 -11.68 -10.18 -4.76
N GLN A 55 -12.60 -9.88 -5.68
CA GLN A 55 -13.73 -8.96 -5.46
C GLN A 55 -14.61 -9.32 -4.26
N SER A 56 -14.76 -10.60 -3.94
CA SER A 56 -15.59 -11.06 -2.82
C SER A 56 -14.84 -10.99 -1.49
N ASN A 57 -13.53 -11.17 -1.49
CA ASN A 57 -12.69 -11.14 -0.29
C ASN A 57 -11.29 -10.60 -0.64
N PRO A 58 -11.04 -9.29 -0.47
CA PRO A 58 -9.78 -8.67 -0.85
C PRO A 58 -8.55 -9.29 -0.19
N GLY A 59 -8.68 -9.76 1.06
CA GLY A 59 -7.64 -10.49 1.80
C GLY A 59 -7.40 -11.93 1.33
N ASN A 60 -8.12 -12.41 0.31
CA ASN A 60 -7.95 -13.73 -0.30
C ASN A 60 -7.70 -13.64 -1.82
N SER A 61 -7.04 -12.57 -2.23
CA SER A 61 -6.50 -12.35 -3.57
C SER A 61 -5.32 -13.29 -3.86
N ARG A 62 -4.80 -13.27 -5.09
CA ARG A 62 -3.69 -14.14 -5.49
C ARG A 62 -2.59 -13.36 -6.19
N LEU A 63 -1.37 -13.51 -5.67
CA LEU A 63 -0.16 -13.03 -6.32
C LEU A 63 0.57 -14.21 -6.97
N TYR A 64 1.07 -14.00 -8.17
CA TYR A 64 1.83 -14.99 -8.93
C TYR A 64 3.16 -14.38 -9.35
N LEU A 65 4.21 -15.20 -9.30
CA LEU A 65 5.43 -14.94 -10.06
C LEU A 65 5.31 -15.68 -11.39
N MET A 66 5.33 -14.93 -12.48
CA MET A 66 5.14 -15.42 -13.84
C MET A 66 6.45 -15.36 -14.60
N LYS A 67 6.61 -16.24 -15.60
CA LYS A 67 7.67 -16.17 -16.60
C LYS A 67 7.04 -16.02 -17.98
N SER A 68 7.42 -14.97 -18.69
CA SER A 68 7.08 -14.77 -20.10
C SER A 68 7.77 -15.84 -20.95
N VAL A 69 7.04 -16.45 -21.88
CA VAL A 69 7.59 -17.45 -22.80
C VAL A 69 7.29 -17.04 -24.24
N PRO A 70 8.31 -16.76 -25.07
CA PRO A 70 8.07 -16.38 -26.46
C PRO A 70 7.25 -17.41 -27.22
N ASN A 71 6.24 -16.94 -27.95
CA ASN A 71 5.36 -17.75 -28.79
C ASN A 71 4.61 -18.88 -28.04
N ALA A 72 4.49 -18.77 -26.72
CA ALA A 72 3.77 -19.74 -25.90
C ALA A 72 3.03 -19.05 -24.76
N LYS A 73 2.31 -19.84 -23.96
CA LYS A 73 1.64 -19.35 -22.76
C LYS A 73 2.67 -19.14 -21.65
N ASP A 74 2.54 -18.00 -20.95
CA ASP A 74 3.32 -17.71 -19.76
C ASP A 74 3.17 -18.80 -18.69
N THR A 75 4.27 -19.05 -17.99
CA THR A 75 4.34 -20.10 -16.98
C THR A 75 4.25 -19.51 -15.57
N VAL A 76 3.47 -20.13 -14.70
CA VAL A 76 3.43 -19.80 -13.27
C VAL A 76 4.63 -20.44 -12.58
N LEU A 77 5.54 -19.62 -12.06
CA LEU A 77 6.70 -20.09 -11.28
C LEU A 77 6.35 -20.27 -9.80
N ALA A 78 5.44 -19.44 -9.29
CA ALA A 78 4.92 -19.53 -7.93
C ALA A 78 3.55 -18.83 -7.81
N LYS A 79 2.79 -19.22 -6.77
CA LYS A 79 1.46 -18.69 -6.47
C LYS A 79 1.29 -18.56 -4.95
N TYR A 80 0.77 -17.43 -4.51
CA TYR A 80 0.59 -17.10 -3.09
C TYR A 80 -0.83 -16.64 -2.81
N ARG A 81 -1.30 -16.86 -1.58
CA ARG A 81 -2.40 -16.05 -1.05
C ARG A 81 -1.84 -14.65 -0.82
N ALA A 82 -2.59 -13.64 -1.22
CA ALA A 82 -2.22 -12.25 -1.05
C ALA A 82 -3.46 -11.43 -0.68
N GLY A 83 -3.25 -10.21 -0.21
CA GLY A 83 -4.34 -9.29 0.05
C GLY A 83 -3.97 -7.85 -0.22
N SER A 84 -5.00 -7.04 -0.46
CA SER A 84 -4.92 -5.59 -0.60
C SER A 84 -6.25 -4.99 -0.20
N GLY A 85 -6.23 -3.79 0.36
CA GLY A 85 -7.42 -3.13 0.88
C GLY A 85 -7.71 -3.51 2.33
N ASP A 86 -8.45 -2.66 3.03
CA ASP A 86 -8.62 -2.73 4.49
C ASP A 86 -9.84 -3.54 4.96
N GLY A 87 -10.63 -4.07 4.02
CA GLY A 87 -11.86 -4.82 4.28
C GLY A 87 -13.03 -3.98 4.81
N GLY A 88 -12.88 -2.65 4.90
CA GLY A 88 -13.95 -1.72 5.27
C GLY A 88 -14.92 -1.43 4.11
N PRO A 89 -15.88 -0.51 4.30
CA PRO A 89 -16.84 -0.11 3.27
C PRO A 89 -16.17 0.35 1.96
N ASN A 90 -15.00 0.98 2.06
CA ASN A 90 -14.20 1.45 0.92
C ASN A 90 -12.99 0.54 0.65
N GLY A 91 -12.94 -0.66 1.24
CA GLY A 91 -11.78 -1.56 1.13
C GLY A 91 -11.49 -2.06 -0.28
N LYS A 92 -12.41 -1.82 -1.23
CA LYS A 92 -12.26 -2.11 -2.66
C LYS A 92 -12.30 -0.86 -3.53
N ASP A 93 -12.37 0.33 -2.95
CA ASP A 93 -12.34 1.57 -3.70
C ASP A 93 -10.88 1.97 -3.90
N GLU A 94 -10.38 1.84 -5.13
CA GLU A 94 -9.01 2.22 -5.46
C GLU A 94 -8.77 3.74 -5.33
N CYS A 95 -9.83 4.55 -5.39
CA CYS A 95 -9.79 6.01 -5.29
C CYS A 95 -9.94 6.53 -3.86
N ALA A 96 -10.26 5.67 -2.89
CA ALA A 96 -10.44 6.09 -1.51
C ALA A 96 -9.10 6.46 -0.86
N SER A 97 -9.00 7.69 -0.36
CA SER A 97 -7.79 8.15 0.31
C SER A 97 -7.57 7.39 1.62
N SER A 98 -6.35 6.92 1.84
CA SER A 98 -5.93 6.15 3.02
C SER A 98 -6.77 4.88 3.29
N GLN A 99 -7.42 4.34 2.26
CA GLN A 99 -8.25 3.13 2.31
C GLN A 99 -8.15 2.40 0.96
N GLY A 100 -8.76 1.22 0.88
CA GLY A 100 -8.92 0.52 -0.39
C GLY A 100 -7.65 -0.10 -0.97
N TRP A 101 -7.84 -0.85 -2.04
CA TRP A 101 -6.77 -1.56 -2.73
C TRP A 101 -6.05 -0.70 -3.78
N LEU A 102 -4.96 -1.22 -4.34
CA LEU A 102 -4.31 -0.58 -5.48
C LEU A 102 -5.15 -0.61 -6.77
N PRO A 103 -4.99 0.39 -7.65
CA PRO A 103 -5.67 0.43 -8.94
C PRO A 103 -5.32 -0.74 -9.87
N ASN A 104 -6.21 -1.05 -10.82
CA ASN A 104 -5.86 -1.97 -11.90
C ASN A 104 -4.82 -1.37 -12.87
N GLY A 105 -4.05 -2.23 -13.51
CA GLY A 105 -3.10 -1.84 -14.56
C GLY A 105 -1.74 -2.51 -14.43
N THR A 106 -0.83 -2.11 -15.31
CA THR A 106 0.58 -2.53 -15.26
C THR A 106 1.39 -1.46 -14.53
N TYR A 107 2.25 -1.90 -13.63
CA TYR A 107 3.11 -1.08 -12.80
C TYR A 107 4.57 -1.44 -13.10
N GLN A 108 5.45 -0.45 -13.19
CA GLN A 108 6.89 -0.71 -13.11
C GLN A 108 7.29 -1.13 -11.69
N VAL A 109 8.15 -2.14 -11.59
CA VAL A 109 8.87 -2.45 -10.35
C VAL A 109 10.05 -1.49 -10.25
N LEU A 110 10.03 -0.65 -9.22
CA LEU A 110 11.04 0.39 -9.03
C LEU A 110 12.26 -0.14 -8.30
N ALA A 111 12.05 -1.02 -7.32
CA ALA A 111 13.10 -1.62 -6.51
C ALA A 111 12.60 -2.88 -5.82
N HIS A 112 13.55 -3.72 -5.41
CA HIS A 112 13.33 -4.78 -4.42
C HIS A 112 14.39 -4.65 -3.34
N ASP A 113 14.01 -4.84 -2.09
CA ASP A 113 14.94 -4.77 -0.95
C ASP A 113 14.58 -5.85 0.06
N ALA A 114 15.60 -6.57 0.53
CA ALA A 114 15.43 -7.62 1.53
C ALA A 114 15.41 -7.08 2.96
N HIS A 115 15.85 -5.83 3.16
CA HIS A 115 16.11 -5.20 4.44
C HIS A 115 15.61 -3.75 4.51
N TYR A 116 14.52 -3.45 3.81
CA TYR A 116 13.95 -2.11 3.77
C TYR A 116 13.57 -1.64 5.17
N ASN A 117 13.91 -0.40 5.50
CA ASN A 117 13.59 0.22 6.78
C ASN A 117 12.79 1.51 6.54
N GLY A 118 11.47 1.40 6.52
CA GLY A 118 10.56 2.53 6.42
C GLY A 118 10.29 3.23 7.75
N GLY A 119 10.91 2.79 8.85
CA GLY A 119 10.70 3.32 10.20
C GLY A 119 9.46 2.75 10.89
N ASP A 120 9.12 3.31 12.05
CA ASP A 120 8.16 2.73 13.00
C ASP A 120 6.73 2.57 12.49
N LEU A 121 6.34 3.42 11.54
CA LEU A 121 5.00 3.42 10.92
C LEU A 121 5.05 3.03 9.44
N GLY A 122 6.23 2.65 8.94
CA GLY A 122 6.47 2.36 7.55
C GLY A 122 6.40 0.87 7.24
N VAL A 123 6.53 0.57 5.95
CA VAL A 123 6.80 -0.79 5.48
C VAL A 123 8.23 -1.16 5.85
N ASN A 124 8.46 -2.40 6.30
CA ASN A 124 9.78 -2.89 6.70
C ASN A 124 10.05 -4.30 6.16
N GLY A 125 11.33 -4.66 6.10
CA GLY A 125 11.84 -5.98 5.72
C GLY A 125 11.85 -6.21 4.21
N LYS A 126 11.29 -7.34 3.78
CA LYS A 126 11.25 -7.69 2.36
C LYS A 126 10.16 -6.91 1.64
N VAL A 127 10.56 -6.12 0.64
CA VAL A 127 9.66 -5.28 -0.14
C VAL A 127 9.97 -5.34 -1.64
N ILE A 128 8.92 -5.25 -2.44
CA ILE A 128 9.02 -4.89 -3.86
C ILE A 128 8.24 -3.59 -4.03
N HIS A 129 8.95 -2.49 -4.28
CA HIS A 129 8.36 -1.17 -4.49
C HIS A 129 7.92 -1.05 -5.96
N VAL A 130 6.69 -0.61 -6.19
CA VAL A 130 6.13 -0.41 -7.54
C VAL A 130 5.75 1.05 -7.77
N GLU A 131 5.57 1.42 -9.03
CA GLU A 131 5.22 2.79 -9.42
C GLU A 131 3.94 3.30 -8.74
N ASP A 132 3.90 4.61 -8.49
CA ASP A 132 2.65 5.29 -8.13
C ASP A 132 1.64 5.16 -9.28
N LYS A 133 0.35 5.12 -8.93
CA LYS A 133 -0.72 4.94 -9.91
C LYS A 133 -1.87 5.91 -9.71
N VAL A 134 -2.26 6.55 -10.80
CA VAL A 134 -3.50 7.34 -10.84
C VAL A 134 -4.68 6.38 -10.93
N CYS A 135 -5.65 6.56 -10.05
CA CYS A 135 -6.88 5.78 -10.03
C CYS A 135 -7.77 6.10 -11.24
N GLU A 136 -8.80 5.29 -11.48
CA GLU A 136 -9.74 5.46 -12.61
C GLU A 136 -10.41 6.84 -12.67
N ASN A 137 -10.52 7.56 -11.55
CA ASN A 137 -11.09 8.91 -11.51
C ASN A 137 -10.18 9.98 -12.13
N GLY A 138 -8.94 9.65 -12.49
CA GLY A 138 -7.96 10.56 -13.10
C GLY A 138 -7.44 11.66 -12.18
N ARG A 139 -7.66 11.57 -10.86
CA ARG A 139 -7.35 12.61 -9.87
C ARG A 139 -6.60 12.10 -8.66
N THR A 140 -7.02 10.96 -8.11
CA THR A 140 -6.38 10.37 -6.94
C THR A 140 -5.14 9.63 -7.41
N THR A 141 -3.98 9.92 -6.81
CA THR A 141 -2.76 9.13 -7.00
C THR A 141 -2.53 8.27 -5.76
N ARG A 142 -2.29 6.97 -5.97
CA ARG A 142 -1.86 6.04 -4.95
C ARG A 142 -0.35 5.95 -5.04
N ALA A 143 0.32 6.35 -3.96
CA ALA A 143 1.76 6.39 -3.86
C ALA A 143 2.26 5.39 -2.82
N GLU A 144 3.57 5.16 -2.81
CA GLU A 144 4.25 4.31 -1.82
C GLU A 144 3.65 2.89 -1.78
N LEU A 145 3.52 2.29 -2.96
CA LEU A 145 2.90 0.98 -3.15
C LEU A 145 3.94 -0.13 -3.09
N PHE A 146 3.72 -1.12 -2.23
CA PHE A 146 4.65 -2.23 -2.02
C PHE A 146 3.97 -3.59 -2.11
N VAL A 147 4.71 -4.60 -2.58
CA VAL A 147 4.48 -6.00 -2.21
C VAL A 147 5.36 -6.30 -0.99
N HIS A 148 4.76 -6.62 0.15
CA HIS A 148 5.51 -6.80 1.40
C HIS A 148 4.83 -7.75 2.39
N SER A 149 5.47 -7.96 3.54
CA SER A 149 4.88 -8.60 4.72
C SER A 149 5.06 -7.74 5.96
N GLU A 150 4.57 -8.22 7.10
CA GLU A 150 4.81 -7.62 8.42
C GLU A 150 5.98 -8.34 9.07
N MET A 151 7.10 -7.64 9.20
CA MET A 151 8.36 -8.16 9.73
C MET A 151 9.29 -7.00 10.08
N TRP A 152 10.29 -7.25 10.92
CA TRP A 152 11.38 -6.31 11.15
C TRP A 152 12.22 -6.09 9.87
N PRO A 153 12.99 -4.99 9.78
CA PRO A 153 13.92 -4.76 8.67
C PRO A 153 14.85 -5.94 8.39
N GLU A 154 15.35 -6.63 9.40
CA GLU A 154 16.20 -7.82 9.21
C GLU A 154 15.43 -9.07 8.75
N GLY A 155 14.10 -9.00 8.61
CA GLY A 155 13.22 -10.06 8.14
C GLY A 155 12.63 -10.94 9.24
N SER A 156 12.97 -10.68 10.50
CA SER A 156 12.49 -11.45 11.65
C SER A 156 11.05 -11.09 12.04
N GLN A 157 10.37 -11.98 12.75
CA GLN A 157 9.04 -11.73 13.31
C GLN A 157 9.16 -11.24 14.76
N ALA A 158 8.42 -10.19 15.12
CA ALA A 158 8.30 -9.82 16.52
C ALA A 158 7.60 -10.93 17.34
N SER A 159 7.83 -10.94 18.65
CA SER A 159 7.17 -11.86 19.56
C SER A 159 5.65 -11.63 19.60
N PRO A 160 4.83 -12.68 19.75
CA PRO A 160 3.38 -12.56 19.82
C PRO A 160 2.94 -11.72 21.03
N ARG A 161 1.93 -10.87 20.80
CA ARG A 161 1.25 -10.09 21.85
C ARG A 161 -0.25 -10.36 21.74
N PRO A 162 -0.80 -11.31 22.50
CA PRO A 162 -2.18 -11.72 22.35
C PRO A 162 -3.17 -10.53 22.40
N GLY A 163 -3.98 -10.40 21.35
CA GLY A 163 -5.00 -9.36 21.24
C GLY A 163 -4.49 -7.97 20.81
N GLN A 164 -3.23 -7.85 20.37
CA GLN A 164 -2.67 -6.60 19.87
C GLN A 164 -2.01 -6.84 18.51
N ASP A 165 -2.49 -6.10 17.50
CA ASP A 165 -1.84 -6.04 16.21
C ASP A 165 -0.43 -5.44 16.33
N ASN A 166 0.49 -5.93 15.49
CA ASN A 166 1.89 -5.51 15.49
C ASN A 166 2.42 -5.47 14.06
N PRO A 167 2.88 -4.30 13.56
CA PRO A 167 3.33 -4.15 12.17
C PRO A 167 4.57 -4.99 11.82
N TYR A 168 5.24 -5.58 12.81
CA TYR A 168 6.41 -6.45 12.66
C TYR A 168 6.06 -7.94 12.85
N ARG A 169 4.78 -8.29 12.93
CA ARG A 169 4.36 -9.66 13.20
C ARG A 169 3.11 -10.05 12.42
N TRP A 170 3.26 -11.10 11.62
CA TRP A 170 2.14 -11.82 11.06
C TRP A 170 1.42 -12.68 12.13
N GLU A 171 0.17 -12.33 12.40
CA GLU A 171 -0.72 -12.95 13.38
C GLU A 171 -1.87 -13.74 12.75
N GLY A 172 -2.29 -13.42 11.52
CA GLY A 172 -3.49 -14.08 11.00
C GLY A 172 -3.95 -13.70 9.61
N SER A 173 -5.28 -13.73 9.43
CA SER A 173 -5.90 -13.40 8.14
C SER A 173 -6.13 -11.90 7.97
N ASP A 174 -6.10 -11.13 9.05
CA ASP A 174 -6.32 -9.68 9.01
C ASP A 174 -5.09 -8.94 8.49
N ASP A 175 -3.88 -9.47 8.64
CA ASP A 175 -2.62 -8.88 8.11
C ASP A 175 -2.51 -8.90 6.58
N TYR A 176 -3.45 -9.59 5.91
CA TYR A 176 -3.63 -9.45 4.46
C TYR A 176 -4.26 -8.11 4.06
N ARG A 177 -4.74 -7.33 5.04
CA ARG A 177 -5.34 -6.03 4.81
C ARG A 177 -4.26 -4.96 4.70
N SER A 178 -4.52 -3.95 3.87
CA SER A 178 -3.59 -2.86 3.64
C SER A 178 -4.31 -1.61 3.14
N LEU A 179 -3.63 -0.47 3.20
CA LEU A 179 -4.10 0.77 2.58
C LEU A 179 -3.60 0.91 1.14
N GLY A 180 -3.58 -0.17 0.37
CA GLY A 180 -3.21 -0.19 -1.06
C GLY A 180 -2.06 -1.13 -1.40
N CYS A 181 -1.19 -1.47 -0.45
CA CYS A 181 -0.12 -2.44 -0.67
C CYS A 181 -0.65 -3.86 -0.97
N ILE A 182 0.21 -4.73 -1.49
CA ILE A 182 -0.03 -6.17 -1.58
C ILE A 182 0.67 -6.85 -0.41
N LYS A 183 -0.09 -7.47 0.48
CA LYS A 183 0.41 -8.19 1.65
C LYS A 183 0.54 -9.68 1.36
N LEU A 184 1.66 -10.25 1.78
CA LEU A 184 1.97 -11.68 1.78
C LEU A 184 2.35 -12.14 3.18
N LYS A 185 2.14 -13.42 3.49
CA LYS A 185 2.72 -14.02 4.69
C LYS A 185 4.26 -14.00 4.63
N PRO A 186 4.95 -13.98 5.78
CA PRO A 186 6.42 -13.96 5.81
C PRO A 186 7.06 -15.08 4.99
N ALA A 187 6.58 -16.32 5.17
CA ALA A 187 7.09 -17.46 4.41
C ALA A 187 6.82 -17.36 2.89
N ASP A 188 5.70 -16.72 2.49
CA ASP A 188 5.35 -16.55 1.08
C ASP A 188 6.24 -15.50 0.42
N ILE A 189 6.53 -14.38 1.09
CA ILE A 189 7.45 -13.37 0.53
C ILE A 189 8.90 -13.84 0.53
N ASP A 190 9.32 -14.64 1.51
CA ASP A 190 10.63 -15.30 1.50
C ASP A 190 10.76 -16.24 0.29
N ASN A 191 9.71 -17.02 0.01
CA ASN A 191 9.68 -17.88 -1.16
C ASN A 191 9.70 -17.05 -2.45
N LEU A 192 8.95 -15.95 -2.52
CA LEU A 192 8.95 -15.04 -3.67
C LEU A 192 10.35 -14.48 -3.94
N PHE A 193 11.03 -13.95 -2.92
CA PHE A 193 12.39 -13.43 -3.04
C PHE A 193 13.37 -14.51 -3.51
N THR A 194 13.27 -15.71 -2.93
CA THR A 194 14.11 -16.85 -3.33
C THR A 194 13.89 -17.22 -4.79
N LYS A 195 12.63 -17.26 -5.23
CA LYS A 195 12.26 -17.61 -6.61
C LYS A 195 12.67 -16.53 -7.60
N ALA A 196 12.46 -15.25 -7.26
CA ALA A 196 12.89 -14.12 -8.08
C ALA A 196 14.43 -14.10 -8.22
N GLY A 197 15.18 -14.28 -7.14
CA GLY A 197 16.64 -14.40 -7.19
C GLY A 197 17.13 -15.57 -8.05
N ARG A 198 16.34 -16.64 -8.19
CA ARG A 198 16.68 -17.80 -9.04
C ARG A 198 16.28 -17.63 -10.50
N TYR A 199 15.09 -17.09 -10.77
CA TYR A 199 14.49 -17.10 -12.10
C TYR A 199 14.56 -15.75 -12.82
N GLY A 200 15.03 -14.71 -12.15
CA GLY A 200 14.98 -13.33 -12.61
C GLY A 200 14.09 -12.49 -11.71
N TRP A 201 14.51 -11.26 -11.43
CA TRP A 201 13.68 -10.30 -10.72
C TRP A 201 12.60 -9.76 -11.66
N PRO A 202 11.34 -9.65 -11.20
CA PRO A 202 10.30 -9.03 -11.98
C PRO A 202 10.56 -7.53 -12.18
N ASP A 203 10.35 -7.06 -13.40
CA ASP A 203 10.42 -5.65 -13.80
C ASP A 203 9.03 -4.98 -13.83
N GLU A 204 7.96 -5.80 -13.85
CA GLU A 204 6.58 -5.33 -13.85
C GLU A 204 5.69 -6.06 -12.83
N LEU A 205 4.65 -5.36 -12.38
CA LEU A 205 3.50 -5.91 -11.68
C LEU A 205 2.22 -5.63 -12.49
N LYS A 206 1.47 -6.66 -12.84
CA LYS A 206 0.17 -6.56 -13.51
C LYS A 206 -0.95 -6.81 -12.50
N VAL A 207 -1.84 -5.84 -12.33
CA VAL A 207 -2.97 -5.89 -11.39
C VAL A 207 -4.28 -5.99 -12.17
N VAL A 208 -5.09 -6.99 -11.82
CA VAL A 208 -6.41 -7.24 -12.41
C VAL A 208 -7.45 -7.53 -11.32
N SER A 209 -8.73 -7.58 -11.68
CA SER A 209 -9.84 -7.95 -10.78
C SER A 209 -10.78 -8.98 -11.38
#